data_AF-A0A098G3H7-F1
#
_entry.id   AF-A0A098G3H7-F1
#
_cell.length_a   1.000
_cell.length_b   1.000
_cell.length_c   1.000
_cell.angle_alpha   90.00
_cell.angle_beta   90.00
_cell.angle_gamma   90.00
#
_symmetry.space_group_name_H-M   'P 1'
#
loop_
_entity.id
_entity.type
_entity.pdbx_description
1 polymer ?
#
loop_
_entity_poly.entity_id
_entity_poly.type
_entity_poly.pdbx_seq_one_letter_code
_entity_poly.pdbx_strand_id
1 'polypeptide(L)'
;MKVHKIYFLVGLFFISIQLNAQKYEYTGNCNANNYKEKFEDCLDKEVAMYDKELNILYNRLSKYSSYKQLRKTERLWIKFKEEDCDYIANEVNGGKFYQFIYDVCLINKTKARIDDLKRSYFYSGWFKKNC
;
A
#
# COMPACT_ATOMS: atom_id res chain seq x y z
N MET A 1 21.51 20.17 -47.19
CA MET A 1 21.99 19.40 -46.01
C MET A 1 22.24 20.36 -44.84
N LYS A 2 21.20 20.75 -44.09
CA LYS A 2 21.29 21.49 -42.80
C LYS A 2 19.94 21.57 -42.08
N VAL A 3 18.83 21.40 -42.80
CA VAL A 3 17.48 21.48 -42.21
C VAL A 3 17.04 20.17 -41.52
N HIS A 4 17.40 18.99 -42.04
CA HIS A 4 17.10 17.70 -41.38
C HIS A 4 17.85 17.46 -40.07
N LYS A 5 19.05 18.04 -39.89
CA LYS A 5 19.78 17.93 -38.60
C LYS A 5 19.11 18.75 -37.49
N ILE A 6 18.38 19.81 -37.84
CA ILE A 6 17.61 20.62 -36.87
C ILE A 6 16.34 19.85 -36.44
N TYR A 7 15.63 19.23 -37.38
CA TYR A 7 14.47 18.40 -37.04
C TYR A 7 14.82 17.15 -36.21
N PHE A 8 16.01 16.57 -36.39
CA PHE A 8 16.48 15.45 -35.58
C PHE A 8 16.83 15.86 -34.14
N LEU A 9 17.26 17.11 -33.91
CA LEU A 9 17.56 17.63 -32.57
C LEU A 9 16.32 18.11 -31.81
N VAL A 10 15.27 18.54 -32.52
CA VAL A 10 13.99 18.95 -31.91
C VAL A 10 13.06 17.75 -31.61
N GLY A 11 13.21 16.63 -32.34
CA GLY A 11 12.44 15.41 -32.10
C GLY A 11 12.81 14.64 -30.83
N LEU A 12 14.02 14.85 -30.29
CA LEU A 12 14.52 14.15 -29.09
C LEU A 12 14.10 14.81 -27.76
N PHE A 13 13.46 15.99 -27.79
CA PHE A 13 12.95 16.67 -26.60
C PHE A 13 11.46 16.43 -26.32
N PHE A 14 10.80 15.55 -27.09
CA PHE A 14 9.43 15.08 -26.84
C PHE A 14 9.37 13.70 -26.18
N ILE A 15 10.45 13.24 -25.53
CA ILE A 15 10.28 12.32 -24.40
C ILE A 15 9.85 13.20 -23.22
N SER A 16 8.67 13.80 -23.35
CA SER A 16 7.95 14.40 -22.24
C SER A 16 7.82 13.31 -21.20
N ILE A 17 8.50 13.52 -20.09
CA ILE A 17 8.45 12.74 -18.87
C ILE A 17 6.99 12.38 -18.64
N GLN A 18 6.63 11.11 -18.87
CA GLN A 18 5.40 10.57 -18.30
C GLN A 18 5.65 10.57 -16.80
N LEU A 19 5.33 11.71 -16.15
CA LEU A 19 5.05 11.71 -14.73
C LEU A 19 3.86 10.76 -14.61
N ASN A 20 4.14 9.50 -14.30
CA ASN A 20 3.16 8.57 -13.81
C ASN A 20 2.68 9.17 -12.48
N ALA A 21 1.74 10.12 -12.55
CA ALA A 21 0.81 10.31 -11.46
C ALA A 21 0.06 8.98 -11.38
N GLN A 22 0.60 8.05 -10.59
CA GLN A 22 -0.11 6.85 -10.22
C GLN A 22 -1.35 7.36 -9.47
N LYS A 23 -2.46 7.40 -10.19
CA LYS A 23 -3.77 7.66 -9.61
C LYS A 23 -3.92 6.64 -8.49
N TYR A 24 -4.00 7.10 -7.23
CA TYR A 24 -4.32 6.25 -6.09
C TYR A 24 -5.77 5.77 -6.28
N GLU A 25 -5.94 4.70 -7.05
CA GLU A 25 -7.24 4.09 -7.29
C GLU A 25 -7.57 3.19 -6.11
N TYR A 26 -8.59 3.57 -5.35
CA TYR A 26 -9.14 2.73 -4.30
C TYR A 26 -9.82 1.51 -4.93
N THR A 27 -9.27 0.33 -4.66
CA THR A 27 -9.77 -0.98 -5.13
C THR A 27 -10.20 -1.84 -3.93
N GLY A 28 -11.04 -1.25 -3.08
CA GLY A 28 -11.63 -1.90 -1.91
C GLY A 28 -13.10 -2.23 -2.08
N ASN A 29 -13.72 -2.67 -0.98
CA ASN A 29 -15.09 -3.19 -0.98
C ASN A 29 -16.17 -2.11 -0.78
N CYS A 30 -15.78 -0.87 -0.46
CA CYS A 30 -16.71 0.23 -0.23
C CYS A 30 -17.16 0.87 -1.54
N ASN A 31 -18.45 1.22 -1.61
CA ASN A 31 -19.03 1.88 -2.77
C ASN A 31 -19.51 3.29 -2.37
N ALA A 32 -18.90 4.32 -2.96
CA ALA A 32 -19.24 5.72 -2.70
C ALA A 32 -20.66 6.11 -3.12
N ASN A 33 -21.32 5.31 -3.97
CA ASN A 33 -22.68 5.54 -4.45
C ASN A 33 -23.76 4.81 -3.62
N ASN A 34 -23.37 4.12 -2.54
CA ASN A 34 -24.33 3.43 -1.68
C ASN A 34 -24.96 4.43 -0.70
N TYR A 35 -26.29 4.55 -0.71
CA TYR A 35 -27.04 5.44 0.20
C TYR A 35 -27.32 4.81 1.56
N LYS A 36 -27.12 3.49 1.70
CA LYS A 36 -27.45 2.73 2.91
C LYS A 36 -26.41 2.89 4.03
N GLU A 37 -25.19 3.26 3.66
CA GLU A 37 -24.05 3.40 4.57
C GLU A 37 -23.15 4.54 4.08
N LYS A 38 -22.67 5.38 5.00
CA LYS A 38 -21.70 6.41 4.64
C LYS A 38 -20.41 5.75 4.21
N PHE A 39 -19.80 6.28 3.16
CA PHE A 39 -18.57 5.72 2.61
C PHE A 39 -17.42 5.68 3.63
N GLU A 40 -17.31 6.70 4.50
CA GLU A 40 -16.35 6.74 5.61
C GLU A 40 -16.57 5.59 6.61
N ASP A 41 -17.82 5.36 7.05
CA ASP A 41 -18.15 4.25 7.96
C ASP A 41 -17.78 2.87 7.37
N CYS A 42 -17.92 2.72 6.04
CA CYS A 42 -17.50 1.51 5.36
C CYS A 42 -15.97 1.34 5.38
N LEU A 43 -15.22 2.42 5.16
CA LEU A 43 -13.75 2.39 5.18
C LEU A 43 -13.22 2.00 6.56
N ASP A 44 -13.79 2.54 7.63
CA ASP A 44 -13.46 2.16 9.01
C ASP A 44 -13.62 0.64 9.23
N LYS A 45 -14.72 0.08 8.74
CA LYS A 45 -14.97 -1.37 8.80
C LYS A 45 -13.96 -2.16 7.98
N GLU A 46 -13.57 -1.65 6.81
CA GLU A 46 -12.60 -2.30 5.95
C GLU A 46 -11.17 -2.25 6.53
N VAL A 47 -10.77 -1.14 7.15
CA VAL A 47 -9.53 -1.05 7.94
C VAL A 47 -9.52 -2.12 9.02
N ALA A 48 -10.59 -2.19 9.83
CA ALA A 48 -10.71 -3.17 10.90
C ALA A 48 -10.69 -4.63 10.39
N MET A 49 -11.31 -4.88 9.23
CA MET A 49 -11.34 -6.19 8.59
C MET A 49 -9.93 -6.65 8.19
N TYR A 50 -9.17 -5.80 7.49
CA TYR A 50 -7.82 -6.16 7.05
C TYR A 50 -6.83 -6.23 8.22
N ASP A 51 -6.96 -5.37 9.22
CA ASP A 51 -6.15 -5.47 10.45
C ASP A 51 -6.43 -6.79 11.19
N LYS A 52 -7.69 -7.25 11.21
CA LYS A 52 -8.02 -8.58 11.75
C LYS A 52 -7.36 -9.70 10.96
N GLU A 53 -7.40 -9.64 9.62
CA GLU A 53 -6.74 -10.64 8.76
C GLU A 53 -5.23 -10.68 9.02
N LEU A 54 -4.57 -9.52 9.06
CA LEU A 54 -3.15 -9.41 9.36
C LEU A 54 -2.81 -10.02 10.74
N ASN A 55 -3.61 -9.71 11.76
CA ASN A 55 -3.41 -10.23 13.12
C ASN A 55 -3.58 -11.76 13.19
N ILE A 56 -4.53 -12.32 12.46
CA ILE A 56 -4.70 -13.78 12.36
C ILE A 56 -3.44 -14.42 11.75
N LEU A 57 -2.90 -13.85 10.67
CA LEU A 57 -1.68 -14.33 10.04
C LEU A 57 -0.47 -14.19 10.97
N TYR A 58 -0.29 -13.02 11.60
CA TYR A 58 0.77 -12.76 12.57
C TYR A 58 0.76 -13.78 13.72
N ASN A 59 -0.42 -14.05 14.31
CA ASN A 59 -0.57 -15.03 15.38
C ASN A 59 -0.31 -16.47 14.92
N ARG A 60 -0.54 -16.80 13.64
CA ARG A 60 -0.12 -18.09 13.09
C ARG A 60 1.40 -18.18 12.99
N LEU A 61 2.05 -17.08 12.61
CA LEU A 61 3.51 -17.00 12.48
C LEU A 61 4.23 -16.86 13.83
N SER A 62 3.54 -16.52 14.91
CA SER A 62 4.16 -16.43 16.25
C SER A 62 4.63 -17.76 16.82
N LYS A 63 4.24 -18.88 16.19
CA LYS A 63 4.63 -20.25 16.57
C LYS A 63 6.04 -20.62 16.13
N TYR A 64 6.68 -19.81 15.29
CA TYR A 64 8.03 -20.08 14.78
C TYR A 64 9.11 -19.47 15.69
N SER A 65 10.30 -20.08 15.70
CA SER A 65 11.44 -19.60 16.50
C SER A 65 11.91 -18.20 16.13
N SER A 66 11.61 -17.74 14.91
CA SER A 66 11.89 -16.39 14.40
C SER A 66 10.90 -15.32 14.86
N TYR A 67 9.96 -15.64 15.76
CA TYR A 67 8.91 -14.71 16.21
C TYR A 67 9.47 -13.40 16.78
N LYS A 68 10.61 -13.42 17.47
CA LYS A 68 11.22 -12.20 18.01
C LYS A 68 11.57 -11.20 16.90
N GLN A 69 12.10 -11.69 15.79
CA GLN A 69 12.43 -10.88 14.61
C GLN A 69 11.15 -10.40 13.93
N LEU A 70 10.15 -11.27 13.77
CA LEU A 70 8.85 -10.91 13.22
C LEU A 70 8.17 -9.80 14.05
N ARG A 71 8.14 -9.93 15.37
CA ARG A 71 7.57 -8.89 16.25
C ARG A 71 8.30 -7.55 16.11
N LYS A 72 9.62 -7.57 15.92
CA LYS A 72 10.41 -6.34 15.67
C LYS A 72 10.04 -5.72 14.32
N THR A 73 9.94 -6.51 13.26
CA THR A 73 9.61 -6.01 11.92
C THR A 73 8.17 -5.49 11.84
N GLU A 74 7.20 -6.18 12.44
CA GLU A 74 5.80 -5.69 12.51
C GLU A 74 5.69 -4.34 13.21
N ARG A 75 6.38 -4.15 14.34
CA ARG A 75 6.35 -2.86 15.07
C ARG A 75 6.91 -1.70 14.24
N LEU A 76 8.02 -1.95 13.53
CA LEU A 76 8.60 -0.96 12.62
C LEU A 76 7.67 -0.68 11.44
N TRP A 77 7.05 -1.72 10.91
CA TRP A 77 6.08 -1.59 9.82
C TRP A 77 4.84 -0.80 10.22
N ILE A 78 4.29 -1.01 11.43
CA ILE A 78 3.15 -0.23 11.95
C ILE A 78 3.51 1.25 11.98
N LYS A 79 4.66 1.61 12.56
CA LYS A 79 5.11 3.01 12.60
C LYS A 79 5.27 3.58 11.19
N PHE A 80 5.93 2.84 10.29
CA PHE A 80 6.06 3.26 8.89
C PHE A 80 4.70 3.45 8.22
N LYS A 81 3.75 2.54 8.42
CA LYS A 81 2.40 2.60 7.85
C LYS A 81 1.71 3.89 8.28
N GLU A 82 1.68 4.16 9.58
CA GLU A 82 0.96 5.30 10.15
C GLU A 82 1.59 6.63 9.71
N GLU A 83 2.91 6.77 9.80
CA GLU A 83 3.62 8.00 9.41
C GLU A 83 3.52 8.27 7.91
N ASP A 84 3.62 7.23 7.07
CA ASP A 84 3.51 7.40 5.62
C ASP A 84 2.06 7.69 5.19
N CYS A 85 1.06 7.11 5.87
CA CYS A 85 -0.33 7.44 5.60
C CYS A 85 -0.72 8.84 6.06
N ASP A 86 -0.17 9.33 7.17
CA ASP A 86 -0.33 10.72 7.62
C ASP A 86 0.31 11.67 6.58
N TYR A 87 1.54 11.39 6.13
CA TYR A 87 2.18 12.16 5.06
C TYR A 87 1.32 12.21 3.79
N ILE A 88 0.86 11.06 3.27
CA ILE A 88 0.04 11.01 2.05
C ILE A 88 -1.28 11.78 2.23
N ALA A 89 -1.94 11.64 3.37
CA ALA A 89 -3.21 12.31 3.66
C ALA A 89 -3.05 13.83 3.82
N ASN A 90 -1.92 14.30 4.35
CA ASN A 90 -1.61 15.72 4.45
C ASN A 90 -1.28 16.35 3.09
N GLU A 91 -0.61 15.62 2.20
CA GLU A 91 -0.29 16.08 0.84
C GLU A 91 -1.54 16.17 -0.07
N VAL A 92 -2.56 15.33 0.16
CA VAL A 92 -3.75 15.25 -0.68
C VAL A 92 -4.96 15.90 0.00
N ASN A 93 -5.25 17.14 -0.38
CA ASN A 93 -6.47 17.89 -0.02
C ASN A 93 -6.65 18.20 1.48
N GLY A 94 -5.54 18.38 2.22
CA GLY A 94 -5.47 18.67 3.66
C GLY A 94 -6.71 19.36 4.25
N GLY A 95 -7.35 18.68 5.20
CA GLY A 95 -8.51 19.16 5.95
C GLY A 95 -9.77 18.30 5.76
N LYS A 96 -10.36 18.29 4.56
CA LYS A 96 -11.70 17.66 4.35
C LYS A 96 -11.65 16.20 3.91
N PHE A 97 -10.62 15.79 3.19
CA PHE A 97 -10.46 14.40 2.71
C PHE A 97 -9.36 13.64 3.44
N TYR A 98 -8.76 14.24 4.48
CA TYR A 98 -7.65 13.63 5.22
C TYR A 98 -8.02 12.21 5.68
N GLN A 99 -9.14 12.06 6.39
CA GLN A 99 -9.56 10.78 6.94
C GLN A 99 -9.76 9.73 5.83
N PHE A 100 -10.45 10.13 4.75
CA PHE A 100 -10.65 9.28 3.59
C PHE A 100 -9.33 8.76 2.98
N ILE A 101 -8.37 9.65 2.74
CA ILE A 101 -7.08 9.27 2.14
C ILE A 101 -6.27 8.42 3.11
N TYR A 102 -6.30 8.76 4.41
CA TYR A 102 -5.63 8.02 5.47
C TYR A 102 -6.12 6.57 5.53
N ASP A 103 -7.44 6.35 5.57
CA ASP A 103 -8.01 5.00 5.67
C ASP A 103 -7.76 4.16 4.42
N VAL A 104 -7.88 4.76 3.23
CA VAL A 104 -7.51 4.09 1.98
C VAL A 104 -6.04 3.68 1.99
N CYS A 105 -5.14 4.54 2.49
CA CYS A 105 -3.74 4.21 2.64
C CYS A 105 -3.51 3.04 3.61
N LEU A 106 -4.17 3.05 4.77
CA LEU A 106 -4.10 1.98 5.76
C LEU A 106 -4.50 0.63 5.14
N ILE A 107 -5.65 0.59 4.45
CA ILE A 107 -6.17 -0.61 3.78
C ILE A 107 -5.14 -1.16 2.79
N ASN A 108 -4.63 -0.32 1.90
CA ASN A 108 -3.69 -0.74 0.86
C ASN A 108 -2.38 -1.27 1.45
N LYS A 109 -1.82 -0.59 2.47
CA LYS A 109 -0.59 -1.02 3.13
C LYS A 109 -0.78 -2.30 3.92
N THR A 110 -1.92 -2.46 4.61
CA THR A 110 -2.23 -3.71 5.34
C THR A 110 -2.39 -4.89 4.38
N LYS A 111 -3.08 -4.72 3.23
CA LYS A 111 -3.16 -5.75 2.17
C LYS A 111 -1.77 -6.16 1.67
N ALA A 112 -0.93 -5.18 1.36
CA ALA A 112 0.45 -5.44 0.90
C ALA A 112 1.28 -6.18 1.97
N ARG A 113 1.12 -5.84 3.25
CA ARG A 113 1.81 -6.51 4.35
C ARG A 113 1.38 -7.95 4.53
N ILE A 114 0.08 -8.24 4.41
CA ILE A 114 -0.45 -9.61 4.46
C ILE A 114 0.25 -10.46 3.38
N ASP A 115 0.37 -9.95 2.16
CA ASP A 115 1.03 -10.67 1.07
C ASP A 115 2.54 -10.82 1.29
N ASP A 116 3.17 -9.80 1.88
CA ASP A 116 4.58 -9.86 2.25
C ASP A 116 4.88 -10.92 3.31
N LEU A 117 4.00 -11.06 4.30
CA LEU A 117 4.09 -12.12 5.31
C LEU A 117 3.84 -13.51 4.71
N LYS A 118 2.87 -13.65 3.80
CA LYS A 118 2.63 -14.91 3.06
C LYS A 118 3.87 -15.31 2.26
N ARG A 119 4.53 -14.37 1.56
CA ARG A 119 5.78 -14.62 0.81
C ARG A 119 6.95 -14.97 1.73
N SER A 120 7.15 -14.22 2.81
CA SER A 120 8.21 -14.49 3.78
C SER A 120 8.09 -15.90 4.38
N TYR A 121 6.86 -16.31 4.69
CA TYR A 121 6.57 -17.66 5.12
C TYR A 121 6.87 -18.70 4.02
N PHE A 122 6.43 -18.46 2.79
CA PHE A 122 6.71 -19.34 1.66
C PHE A 122 8.22 -19.55 1.44
N TYR A 123 9.02 -18.48 1.45
CA TYR A 123 10.48 -18.57 1.33
C TYR A 123 11.08 -19.44 2.43
N SER A 124 10.67 -19.26 3.68
CA SER A 124 11.16 -20.08 4.79
C SER A 124 10.87 -21.58 4.60
N GLY A 125 9.69 -21.93 4.05
CA GLY A 125 9.31 -23.31 3.76
C GLY A 125 10.07 -23.90 2.58
N TRP A 126 10.32 -23.11 1.54
CA TRP A 126 11.12 -23.54 0.39
C TRP A 126 12.57 -23.83 0.78
N PHE A 127 13.23 -22.93 1.52
CA PHE A 127 14.61 -23.17 1.98
C PHE A 127 14.69 -24.39 2.90
N LYS A 128 13.71 -24.60 3.79
CA LYS A 128 13.71 -25.77 4.69
C LYS A 128 13.53 -27.12 3.98
N LYS A 129 12.99 -27.13 2.75
CA LYS A 129 12.80 -28.34 1.94
C LYS A 129 13.96 -28.62 1.00
N ASN A 130 14.73 -27.61 0.62
CA ASN A 130 15.75 -27.69 -0.43
C ASN A 130 17.18 -27.41 0.09
N CYS A 131 17.37 -27.32 1.41
CA CYS A 131 18.65 -27.23 2.11
C CYS A 131 18.70 -28.33 3.18
#